data_AF-A0A925MDC9-F1
#
_entry.id   AF-A0A925MDC9-F1
#
_cell.length_a   1.000
_cell.length_b   1.000
_cell.length_c   1.000
_cell.angle_alpha   90.00
_cell.angle_beta   90.00
_cell.angle_gamma   90.00
#
_symmetry.space_group_name_H-M   'P 1'
#
loop_
_entity.id
_entity.type
_entity.pdbx_description
1 polymer ?
#
loop_
_entity_poly.entity_id
_entity_poly.type
_entity_poly.pdbx_seq_one_letter_code
_entity_poly.pdbx_strand_id
1 'polypeptide(L)'
;MTRGTRRVLPAWIAFTAACGSAPPPVTPGPPIPPPAELTLDSMDVECNGLITALATYAQCPNLHEDDRWDLDAWSERAQQDFAAGKKAAPEPNAQHAIAAACRKATVSVQAATERCNAGPAL
;
A
#
# COMPACT_ATOMS: atom_id res chain seq x y z
N MET A 1 -13.07 36.62 -50.13
CA MET A 1 -13.00 35.63 -49.04
C MET A 1 -11.75 35.94 -48.21
N THR A 2 -11.95 36.56 -47.05
CA THR A 2 -10.94 37.28 -46.26
C THR A 2 -10.45 36.45 -45.07
N ARG A 3 -9.11 36.40 -44.90
CA ARG A 3 -8.40 35.85 -43.73
C ARG A 3 -8.84 36.57 -42.45
N GLY A 4 -9.31 35.81 -41.47
CA GLY A 4 -9.62 36.29 -40.11
C GLY A 4 -8.47 36.01 -39.14
N THR A 5 -7.53 36.94 -39.07
CA THR A 5 -6.49 37.05 -38.05
C THR A 5 -7.12 37.45 -36.72
N ARG A 6 -6.92 36.70 -35.63
CA ARG A 6 -7.13 37.22 -34.26
C ARG A 6 -5.85 37.08 -33.45
N ARG A 7 -5.21 38.24 -33.25
CA ARG A 7 -4.08 38.49 -32.36
C ARG A 7 -4.60 38.70 -30.93
N VAL A 8 -3.96 37.97 -29.99
CA VAL A 8 -3.35 38.37 -28.71
C VAL A 8 -4.09 39.41 -27.84
N LEU A 9 -4.31 39.06 -26.55
CA LEU A 9 -3.85 39.87 -25.41
C LEU A 9 -3.61 38.95 -24.18
N PRO A 10 -2.59 39.24 -23.35
CA PRO A 10 -2.00 38.33 -22.38
C PRO A 10 -2.60 38.50 -20.98
N ALA A 11 -2.98 37.41 -20.33
CA ALA A 11 -3.22 37.38 -18.89
C ALA A 11 -1.96 36.84 -18.22
N TRP A 12 -1.07 37.77 -17.87
CA TRP A 12 0.00 37.54 -16.92
C TRP A 12 -0.62 37.09 -15.59
N ILE A 13 -0.47 35.82 -15.25
CA ILE A 13 -0.43 35.40 -13.84
C ILE A 13 1.04 35.13 -13.55
N ALA A 14 1.65 36.11 -12.88
CA ALA A 14 2.92 35.96 -12.22
C ALA A 14 2.74 34.96 -11.07
N PHE A 15 3.17 33.72 -11.27
CA PHE A 15 3.49 32.81 -10.16
C PHE A 15 4.86 33.23 -9.63
N THR A 16 4.84 34.11 -8.64
CA THR A 16 6.01 34.52 -7.88
C THR A 16 6.55 33.34 -7.08
N ALA A 17 7.73 32.88 -7.49
CA ALA A 17 8.84 32.39 -6.65
C ALA A 17 8.49 31.57 -5.41
N ALA A 18 8.46 30.24 -5.59
CA ALA A 18 9.09 29.28 -4.68
C ALA A 18 9.42 27.95 -5.42
N CYS A 19 9.88 28.01 -6.67
CA CYS A 19 10.43 26.84 -7.37
C CYS A 19 11.95 26.94 -7.31
N GLY A 20 12.54 26.38 -6.25
CA GLY A 20 13.96 26.53 -5.96
C GLY A 20 14.54 25.36 -5.18
N SER A 21 14.17 24.14 -5.50
CA SER A 21 14.94 22.94 -5.15
C SER A 21 14.62 21.89 -6.19
N ALA A 22 15.57 21.60 -7.10
CA ALA A 22 15.51 20.33 -7.81
C ALA A 22 15.42 19.23 -6.73
N PRO A 23 14.49 18.25 -6.84
CA PRO A 23 14.50 17.14 -5.90
C PRO A 23 15.90 16.53 -5.91
N PRO A 24 16.51 16.27 -4.74
CA PRO A 24 17.83 15.64 -4.71
C PRO A 24 17.77 14.38 -5.57
N PRO A 25 18.82 14.09 -6.38
CA PRO A 25 18.82 12.91 -7.22
C PRO A 25 18.64 11.68 -6.32
N VAL A 26 17.47 11.05 -6.41
CA VAL A 26 17.23 9.76 -5.78
C VAL A 26 18.18 8.79 -6.47
N THR A 27 19.25 8.40 -5.79
CA THR A 27 20.10 7.30 -6.26
C THR A 27 19.16 6.10 -6.42
N PRO A 28 19.06 5.48 -7.61
CA PRO A 28 18.27 4.28 -7.76
C PRO A 28 18.74 3.29 -6.70
N GLY A 29 17.83 2.91 -5.81
CA GLY A 29 18.12 1.89 -4.82
C GLY A 29 18.59 0.61 -5.53
N PRO A 30 19.30 -0.29 -4.82
CA PRO A 30 19.62 -1.59 -5.36
C PRO A 30 18.35 -2.26 -5.93
N PRO A 31 18.48 -3.08 -7.00
CA PRO A 31 17.34 -3.76 -7.59
C PRO A 31 16.55 -4.46 -6.50
N ILE A 32 15.26 -4.14 -6.41
CA ILE A 32 14.37 -4.85 -5.51
C ILE A 32 14.38 -6.31 -5.98
N PRO A 33 14.74 -7.28 -5.13
CA PRO A 33 14.72 -8.69 -5.51
C PRO A 33 13.32 -9.02 -6.04
N PRO A 34 13.20 -9.84 -7.10
CA PRO A 34 11.90 -10.25 -7.58
C PRO A 34 11.13 -10.87 -6.39
N PRO A 35 9.84 -10.56 -6.24
CA PRO A 35 9.05 -11.17 -5.18
C PRO A 35 9.19 -12.68 -5.32
N ALA A 36 9.40 -13.38 -4.19
CA ALA A 36 9.49 -14.84 -4.18
C ALA A 36 8.32 -15.43 -4.96
N GLU A 37 8.52 -16.52 -5.67
CA GLU A 37 7.42 -17.12 -6.43
C GLU A 37 6.32 -17.59 -5.46
N LEU A 38 5.06 -17.28 -5.77
CA LEU A 38 3.91 -17.75 -5.00
C LEU A 38 3.54 -19.14 -5.50
N THR A 39 3.67 -20.13 -4.65
CA THR A 39 3.21 -21.49 -4.96
C THR A 39 1.71 -21.59 -4.69
N LEU A 40 1.01 -22.49 -5.37
CA LEU A 40 -0.46 -22.63 -5.26
C LEU A 40 -0.93 -22.96 -3.83
N ASP A 41 -0.08 -23.61 -3.05
CA ASP A 41 -0.28 -23.99 -1.64
C ASP A 41 0.10 -22.88 -0.64
N SER A 42 0.52 -21.69 -1.10
CA SER A 42 0.96 -20.59 -0.23
C SER A 42 -0.18 -19.73 0.33
N MET A 43 -1.42 -19.86 -0.16
CA MET A 43 -2.54 -18.98 0.22
C MET A 43 -2.72 -18.86 1.74
N ASP A 44 -2.72 -19.98 2.47
CA ASP A 44 -2.87 -19.98 3.92
C ASP A 44 -1.71 -19.26 4.62
N VAL A 45 -0.49 -19.49 4.16
CA VAL A 45 0.72 -18.88 4.76
C VAL A 45 0.70 -17.37 4.56
N GLU A 46 0.41 -16.91 3.34
CA GLU A 46 0.38 -15.48 3.02
C GLU A 46 -0.73 -14.74 3.78
N CYS A 47 -1.93 -15.32 3.84
CA CYS A 47 -3.06 -14.67 4.51
C CYS A 47 -2.91 -14.70 6.04
N ASN A 48 -2.34 -15.75 6.64
CA ASN A 48 -1.96 -15.73 8.05
C ASN A 48 -0.82 -14.73 8.34
N GLY A 49 0.09 -14.55 7.38
CA GLY A 49 1.13 -13.52 7.42
C GLY A 49 0.54 -12.10 7.49
N LEU A 50 -0.51 -11.83 6.72
CA LEU A 50 -1.24 -10.55 6.76
C LEU A 50 -1.88 -10.30 8.14
N ILE A 51 -2.58 -11.30 8.69
CA ILE A 51 -3.18 -11.18 10.04
C ILE A 51 -2.09 -10.87 11.08
N THR A 52 -0.95 -11.56 11.01
CA THR A 52 0.18 -11.33 11.90
C THR A 52 0.76 -9.91 11.75
N ALA A 53 0.86 -9.41 10.51
CA ALA A 53 1.35 -8.06 10.26
C ALA A 53 0.39 -6.99 10.81
N LEU A 54 -0.93 -7.18 10.66
CA LEU A 54 -1.94 -6.29 11.23
C LEU A 54 -1.87 -6.26 12.76
N ALA A 55 -1.79 -7.43 13.41
CA ALA A 55 -1.62 -7.53 14.86
C ALA A 55 -0.32 -6.89 15.36
N THR A 56 0.73 -6.89 14.53
CA THR A 56 1.98 -6.19 14.84
C THR A 56 1.80 -4.67 14.72
N TYR A 57 1.12 -4.20 13.67
CA TYR A 57 0.85 -2.77 13.47
C TYR A 57 -0.05 -2.19 14.58
N ALA A 58 -1.03 -2.96 15.06
CA ALA A 58 -1.91 -2.59 16.17
C ALA A 58 -1.16 -2.31 17.49
N GLN A 59 0.06 -2.83 17.64
CA GLN A 59 0.92 -2.57 18.80
C GLN A 59 1.70 -1.27 18.69
N CYS A 60 1.59 -0.52 17.58
CA CYS A 60 2.34 0.70 17.43
C CYS A 60 1.96 1.74 18.52
N PRO A 61 2.96 2.37 19.18
CA PRO A 61 2.72 3.31 20.26
C PRO A 61 2.01 4.59 19.82
N ASN A 62 2.16 4.98 18.54
CA ASN A 62 1.57 6.19 17.98
C ASN A 62 0.22 5.95 17.30
N LEU A 63 -0.32 4.73 17.38
CA LEU A 63 -1.61 4.40 16.79
C LEU A 63 -2.74 4.86 17.70
N HIS A 64 -3.69 5.62 17.14
CA HIS A 64 -4.89 6.03 17.86
C HIS A 64 -5.71 4.81 18.31
N GLU A 65 -6.43 4.96 19.42
CA GLU A 65 -7.22 3.87 20.01
C GLU A 65 -8.32 3.38 19.05
N ASP A 66 -8.98 4.30 18.35
CA ASP A 66 -10.00 3.98 17.35
C ASP A 66 -9.41 3.15 16.19
N ASP A 67 -8.26 3.56 15.66
CA ASP A 67 -7.56 2.81 14.59
C ASP A 67 -7.18 1.40 15.07
N ARG A 68 -6.82 1.24 16.34
CA ARG A 68 -6.47 -0.05 16.94
C ARG A 68 -7.68 -0.97 17.02
N TRP A 69 -8.82 -0.44 17.45
CA TRP A 69 -10.07 -1.18 17.49
C TRP A 69 -10.53 -1.61 16.09
N ASP A 70 -10.40 -0.72 15.10
CA ASP A 70 -10.69 -1.04 13.70
C ASP A 70 -9.78 -2.15 13.15
N LEU A 71 -8.48 -2.13 13.47
CA LEU A 71 -7.54 -3.18 13.07
C LEU A 71 -7.87 -4.53 13.70
N ASP A 72 -8.28 -4.57 14.97
CA ASP A 72 -8.70 -5.79 15.64
C ASP A 72 -9.97 -6.36 14.99
N ALA A 73 -10.98 -5.50 14.75
CA ALA A 73 -12.22 -5.89 14.08
C ALA A 73 -11.96 -6.40 12.65
N TRP A 74 -11.07 -5.74 11.90
CA TRP A 74 -10.68 -6.19 10.56
C TRP A 74 -9.92 -7.49 10.59
N SER A 75 -9.06 -7.71 11.60
CA SER A 75 -8.29 -8.94 11.76
C SER A 75 -9.21 -10.13 12.08
N GLU A 76 -10.18 -9.96 12.98
CA GLU A 76 -11.19 -10.99 13.28
C GLU A 76 -12.03 -11.31 12.03
N ARG A 77 -12.51 -10.28 11.32
CA ARG A 77 -13.30 -10.47 10.11
C ARG A 77 -12.51 -11.17 9.02
N ALA A 78 -11.26 -10.77 8.80
CA ALA A 78 -10.39 -11.39 7.80
C ALA A 78 -10.12 -12.87 8.12
N GLN A 79 -9.93 -13.25 9.39
CA GLN A 79 -9.80 -14.67 9.78
C GLN A 79 -11.05 -15.48 9.42
N GLN A 80 -12.25 -14.94 9.68
CA GLN A 80 -13.51 -15.60 9.33
C GLN A 80 -13.67 -15.75 7.82
N ASP A 81 -13.39 -14.69 7.06
CA ASP A 81 -13.52 -14.67 5.61
C ASP A 81 -12.49 -15.60 4.95
N PHE A 82 -11.24 -15.67 5.44
CA PHE A 82 -10.24 -16.63 4.95
C PHE A 82 -10.62 -18.07 5.27
N ALA A 83 -11.14 -18.35 6.47
CA ALA A 83 -11.61 -19.69 6.83
C ALA A 83 -12.81 -20.13 5.96
N ALA A 84 -13.74 -19.21 5.67
CA ALA A 84 -14.87 -19.46 4.78
C ALA A 84 -14.40 -19.66 3.33
N GLY A 85 -13.51 -18.79 2.84
CA GLY A 85 -12.91 -18.89 1.51
C GLY A 85 -12.17 -20.21 1.31
N LYS A 86 -11.40 -20.66 2.29
CA LYS A 86 -10.73 -21.96 2.26
C LYS A 86 -11.71 -23.12 2.16
N LYS A 87 -12.82 -23.09 2.92
CA LYS A 87 -13.87 -24.13 2.85
C LYS A 87 -14.57 -24.17 1.48
N ALA A 88 -14.62 -23.06 0.76
CA ALA A 88 -15.18 -23.00 -0.59
C ALA A 88 -14.29 -23.66 -1.66
N ALA A 89 -13.07 -24.09 -1.30
CA ALA A 89 -12.12 -24.77 -2.18
C ALA A 89 -11.91 -24.03 -3.52
N PRO A 90 -11.43 -22.78 -3.50
CA PRO A 90 -11.26 -21.97 -4.69
C PRO A 90 -10.33 -22.65 -5.69
N GLU A 91 -10.57 -22.43 -6.98
CA GLU A 91 -9.71 -22.96 -8.05
C GLU A 91 -8.26 -22.44 -7.96
N PRO A 92 -7.27 -23.13 -8.56
CA PRO A 92 -5.85 -22.81 -8.38
C PRO A 92 -5.48 -21.35 -8.71
N ASN A 93 -6.03 -20.79 -9.79
CA ASN A 93 -5.77 -19.40 -10.17
C ASN A 93 -6.30 -18.41 -9.11
N ALA A 94 -7.46 -18.71 -8.52
CA ALA A 94 -8.03 -17.90 -7.45
C ALA A 94 -7.19 -18.03 -6.16
N GLN A 95 -6.72 -19.23 -5.81
CA GLN A 95 -5.79 -19.43 -4.68
C GLN A 95 -4.52 -18.58 -4.84
N HIS A 96 -3.91 -18.60 -6.03
CA HIS A 96 -2.74 -17.79 -6.33
C HIS A 96 -3.02 -16.29 -6.25
N ALA A 97 -4.15 -15.83 -6.80
CA ALA A 97 -4.54 -14.42 -6.74
C ALA A 97 -4.77 -13.94 -5.30
N ILE A 98 -5.41 -14.77 -4.47
CA ILE A 98 -5.63 -14.48 -3.05
C ILE A 98 -4.29 -14.43 -2.30
N ALA A 99 -3.41 -15.41 -2.51
CA ALA A 99 -2.07 -15.44 -1.91
C ALA A 99 -1.27 -14.18 -2.26
N ALA A 100 -1.31 -13.76 -3.54
CA ALA A 100 -0.65 -12.54 -4.01
C ALA A 100 -1.20 -11.27 -3.36
N ALA A 101 -2.52 -11.19 -3.21
CA ALA A 101 -3.17 -10.06 -2.56
C ALA A 101 -2.78 -9.98 -1.08
N CYS A 102 -2.83 -11.12 -0.36
CA CYS A 102 -2.41 -11.21 1.03
C CYS A 102 -0.95 -10.77 1.20
N ARG A 103 -0.03 -11.27 0.36
CA ARG A 103 1.38 -10.86 0.38
C ARG A 103 1.57 -9.35 0.18
N LYS A 104 0.92 -8.78 -0.84
CA LYS A 104 1.04 -7.35 -1.16
C LYS A 104 0.55 -6.48 0.00
N ALA A 105 -0.54 -6.89 0.64
CA ALA A 105 -1.06 -6.23 1.83
C ALA A 105 -0.08 -6.35 3.00
N THR A 106 0.50 -7.54 3.25
CA THR A 106 1.51 -7.77 4.29
C THR A 106 2.69 -6.79 4.17
N VAL A 107 3.27 -6.67 2.98
CA VAL A 107 4.39 -5.72 2.73
C VAL A 107 3.97 -4.28 3.00
N SER A 108 2.74 -3.91 2.64
CA SER A 108 2.22 -2.55 2.86
C SER A 108 2.04 -2.24 4.35
N VAL A 109 1.54 -3.21 5.12
CA VAL A 109 1.37 -3.09 6.58
C VAL A 109 2.74 -3.07 7.26
N GLN A 110 3.69 -3.92 6.86
CA GLN A 110 5.06 -3.89 7.38
C GLN A 110 5.73 -2.53 7.17
N ALA A 111 5.62 -1.95 5.98
CA ALA A 111 6.13 -0.60 5.72
C ALA A 111 5.41 0.48 6.56
N ALA A 112 4.13 0.27 6.91
CA ALA A 112 3.42 1.16 7.84
C ALA A 112 3.94 1.01 9.27
N THR A 113 4.16 -0.23 9.73
CA THR A 113 4.78 -0.54 11.03
C THR A 113 6.16 0.09 11.17
N GLU A 114 7.01 0.01 10.14
CA GLU A 114 8.33 0.65 10.13
C GLU A 114 8.22 2.17 10.33
N ARG A 115 7.33 2.84 9.57
CA ARG A 115 7.06 4.28 9.73
C ARG A 115 6.52 4.61 11.12
N CYS A 116 5.65 3.77 11.64
CA CYS A 116 5.04 3.95 12.95
C CYS A 116 6.08 3.88 14.08
N ASN A 117 7.05 2.98 13.96
CA ASN A 117 8.17 2.82 14.88
C ASN A 117 9.25 3.89 14.72
N ALA A 118 9.43 4.44 13.51
CA ALA A 118 10.37 5.53 13.26
C ALA A 118 9.91 6.88 13.87
N GLY A 119 8.62 7.01 14.22
CA GLY A 119 8.03 8.24 14.71
C GLY A 119 7.69 9.23 13.58
N PRO A 120 7.07 10.39 13.89
CA PRO A 120 6.79 11.40 12.87
C PRO A 120 8.10 11.86 12.23
N ALA A 121 8.15 11.83 10.89
CA ALA A 121 9.28 12.40 10.15
C ALA A 121 9.39 13.89 10.50
N LEU A 122 10.52 14.27 11.10
CA LEU A 122 10.85 15.66 11.45
C LEU A 122 11.00 16.53 10.21
#